data_AF-A0A224Y7Y3-F1
#
_entry.id   AF-A0A224Y7Y3-F1
#
_cell.length_a   1.000
_cell.length_b   1.000
_cell.length_c   1.000
_cell.angle_alpha   90.00
_cell.angle_beta   90.00
_cell.angle_gamma   90.00
#
_symmetry.space_group_name_H-M   'P 1'
#
loop_
_entity.id
_entity.type
_entity.pdbx_description
1 polymer ?
#
loop_
_entity_poly.entity_id
_entity_poly.type
_entity_poly.pdbx_seq_one_letter_code
_entity_poly.pdbx_strand_id
1 'polypeptide(L)'
;MVFKAVAIWIFLAFMFSGVLAAEDECKFHDEHLERAINSFIEKLPAERSETPDKDSETPEEIDIIEFKFLGLNSFRPFGPFLTFCRDGSRFVQFDMVNKRPLILVGTIKGNDSSTNELLTRALLVRFTAQFEVEGSGEDVKIHPTVNMPVSMVGLSMLLKTVDKETKEDIGIILHSPKPHFLRTLWHGMLFSELDKLFGEISPKK
;
A
#
# COMPACT_ATOMS: atom_id res chain seq x y z
N MET A 1 -4.13 59.68 -19.51
CA MET A 1 -3.36 58.41 -19.40
C MET A 1 -3.31 57.84 -17.96
N VAL A 2 -4.21 58.24 -17.04
CA VAL A 2 -4.16 57.78 -15.62
C VAL A 2 -5.09 56.58 -15.35
N PHE A 3 -6.17 56.43 -16.12
CA PHE A 3 -7.18 55.39 -15.90
C PHE A 3 -6.74 53.95 -16.24
N LYS A 4 -5.74 53.76 -17.11
CA LYS A 4 -5.26 52.41 -17.48
C LYS A 4 -4.41 51.77 -16.37
N ALA A 5 -3.71 52.57 -15.57
CA ALA A 5 -2.87 52.04 -14.49
C ALA A 5 -3.73 51.49 -13.33
N VAL A 6 -4.83 52.16 -12.99
CA VAL A 6 -5.70 51.75 -11.87
C VAL A 6 -6.39 50.40 -12.14
N ALA A 7 -6.82 50.16 -13.38
CA ALA A 7 -7.47 48.88 -13.74
C ALA A 7 -6.51 47.68 -13.64
N ILE A 8 -5.22 47.88 -13.94
CA ILE A 8 -4.19 46.83 -13.84
C ILE A 8 -3.93 46.47 -12.38
N TRP A 9 -3.87 47.46 -11.47
CA TRP A 9 -3.68 47.21 -10.04
C TRP A 9 -4.87 46.50 -9.38
N ILE A 10 -6.11 46.80 -9.82
CA ILE A 10 -7.31 46.10 -9.32
C ILE A 10 -7.33 44.64 -9.79
N PHE A 11 -6.97 44.37 -11.06
CA PHE A 11 -6.87 43.00 -11.57
C PHE A 11 -5.74 42.20 -10.89
N LEU A 12 -4.60 42.84 -10.61
CA LEU A 12 -3.51 42.19 -9.88
C LEU A 12 -3.93 41.87 -8.44
N ALA A 13 -4.60 42.80 -7.74
CA ALA A 13 -5.08 42.58 -6.37
C ALA A 13 -6.10 41.43 -6.28
N PHE A 14 -6.98 41.27 -7.27
CA PHE A 14 -7.94 40.16 -7.31
C PHE A 14 -7.28 38.79 -7.51
N MET A 15 -6.18 38.73 -8.25
CA MET A 15 -5.43 37.48 -8.47
C MET A 15 -4.66 37.01 -7.22
N PHE A 16 -4.29 37.93 -6.33
CA PHE A 16 -3.61 37.58 -5.06
C PHE A 16 -4.57 37.14 -3.95
N SER A 17 -5.82 37.62 -3.95
CA SER A 17 -6.82 37.23 -2.94
C SER A 17 -7.24 35.76 -3.02
N GLY A 18 -7.19 35.16 -4.21
CA GLY A 18 -7.52 33.74 -4.40
C GLY A 18 -6.47 32.77 -3.83
N VAL A 19 -5.22 33.23 -3.68
CA VAL A 19 -4.11 32.38 -3.18
C VAL A 19 -4.15 32.25 -1.66
N LEU A 20 -4.51 33.32 -0.94
CA LEU A 20 -4.57 33.32 0.53
C LEU A 20 -5.77 32.54 1.08
N ALA A 21 -6.92 32.54 0.40
CA ALA A 21 -8.09 31.76 0.82
C ALA A 21 -7.85 30.24 0.71
N ALA A 22 -7.07 29.81 -0.29
CA ALA A 22 -6.73 28.40 -0.50
C ALA A 22 -5.74 27.85 0.55
N GLU A 23 -4.91 28.70 1.18
CA GLU A 23 -3.94 28.28 2.20
C GLU A 23 -4.59 27.90 3.54
N ASP A 24 -5.64 28.60 3.96
CA ASP A 24 -6.36 28.29 5.21
C ASP A 24 -7.30 27.08 5.05
N GLU A 25 -7.90 26.86 3.87
CA GLU A 25 -8.68 25.65 3.57
C GLU A 25 -7.83 24.38 3.50
N CYS A 26 -6.51 24.52 3.35
CA CYS A 26 -5.59 23.40 3.18
C CYS A 26 -4.96 22.87 4.48
N LYS A 27 -5.23 23.51 5.62
CA LYS A 27 -4.85 22.99 6.94
C LYS A 27 -6.02 22.22 7.54
N PHE A 28 -6.10 20.92 7.26
CA PHE A 28 -7.21 20.07 7.69
C PHE A 28 -6.77 18.84 8.52
N HIS A 29 -5.64 18.95 9.21
CA HIS A 29 -5.25 17.92 10.16
C HIS A 29 -5.99 18.12 11.48
N ASP A 30 -6.92 17.22 11.78
CA ASP A 30 -7.68 17.19 13.02
C ASP A 30 -7.87 15.75 13.55
N GLU A 31 -8.50 15.63 14.72
CA GLU A 31 -8.79 14.35 15.36
C GLU A 31 -9.72 13.44 14.53
N HIS A 32 -10.55 14.02 13.66
CA HIS A 32 -11.49 13.24 12.84
C HIS A 32 -10.76 12.56 11.69
N LEU A 33 -9.81 13.25 11.05
CA LEU A 33 -8.93 12.66 10.04
C LEU A 33 -8.10 11.51 10.63
N GLU A 34 -7.50 11.70 11.80
CA GLU A 34 -6.77 10.62 12.47
C GLU A 34 -7.66 9.42 12.79
N ARG A 35 -8.90 9.67 13.26
CA ARG A 35 -9.88 8.62 13.53
C ARG A 35 -10.27 7.87 12.26
N ALA A 36 -10.47 8.56 11.14
CA ALA A 36 -10.75 7.94 9.85
C ALA A 36 -9.59 7.05 9.37
N ILE A 37 -8.35 7.53 9.51
CA ILE A 37 -7.14 6.75 9.19
C ILE A 37 -7.04 5.52 10.10
N ASN A 38 -7.21 5.67 11.40
CA ASN A 38 -7.16 4.54 12.33
C ASN A 38 -8.25 3.51 12.05
N SER A 39 -9.48 3.97 11.79
CA SER A 39 -10.61 3.11 11.39
C SER A 39 -10.33 2.33 10.11
N PHE A 40 -9.67 2.95 9.13
CA PHE A 40 -9.23 2.28 7.92
C PHE A 40 -8.18 1.19 8.21
N ILE A 41 -7.16 1.50 9.01
CA ILE A 41 -6.08 0.56 9.36
C ILE A 41 -6.60 -0.62 10.17
N GLU A 42 -7.58 -0.42 11.05
CA GLU A 42 -8.22 -1.48 11.83
C GLU A 42 -8.97 -2.50 10.98
N LYS A 43 -9.39 -2.12 9.76
CA LYS A 43 -10.05 -3.02 8.80
C LYS A 43 -9.07 -3.93 8.06
N LEU A 44 -7.75 -3.70 8.17
CA LEU A 44 -6.77 -4.57 7.53
C LEU A 44 -6.85 -5.99 8.11
N PRO A 45 -6.97 -7.03 7.27
CA PRO A 45 -7.22 -8.39 7.73
C PRO A 45 -5.95 -9.03 8.30
N ALA A 46 -6.11 -10.04 9.14
CA ALA A 46 -4.98 -10.84 9.61
C ALA A 46 -4.43 -11.77 8.53
N GLU A 47 -5.30 -12.26 7.64
CA GLU A 47 -5.00 -13.16 6.53
C GLU A 47 -5.75 -12.69 5.28
N ARG A 48 -5.09 -12.70 4.13
CA ARG A 48 -5.71 -12.49 2.82
C ARG A 48 -5.22 -13.58 1.86
N SER A 49 -6.13 -14.37 1.33
CA SER A 49 -5.86 -15.47 0.41
C SER A 49 -6.32 -15.12 -0.98
N GLU A 50 -5.49 -15.41 -1.97
CA GLU A 50 -5.67 -14.98 -3.34
C GLU A 50 -5.16 -16.02 -4.33
N THR A 51 -5.70 -15.95 -5.53
CA THR A 51 -5.20 -16.69 -6.70
C THR A 51 -4.61 -15.66 -7.65
N PRO A 52 -3.37 -15.84 -8.15
CA PRO A 52 -2.81 -14.93 -9.12
C PRO A 52 -3.72 -14.83 -10.34
N ASP A 53 -4.11 -13.60 -10.71
CA ASP A 53 -4.77 -13.35 -11.98
C ASP A 53 -3.81 -13.70 -13.13
N LYS A 54 -4.34 -14.11 -14.29
CA LYS A 54 -3.51 -14.43 -15.46
C LYS A 54 -2.63 -13.26 -15.94
N ASP A 55 -3.00 -12.04 -15.56
CA ASP A 55 -2.31 -10.79 -15.89
C ASP A 55 -1.49 -10.24 -14.71
N SER A 56 -1.34 -11.01 -13.62
CA SER A 56 -0.59 -10.55 -12.44
C SER A 56 0.92 -10.53 -12.68
N GLU A 57 1.61 -9.52 -12.12
CA GLU A 57 3.07 -9.40 -12.14
C GLU A 57 3.74 -10.40 -11.19
N THR A 58 3.48 -11.69 -11.35
CA THR A 58 4.29 -12.71 -10.70
C THR A 58 5.66 -12.74 -11.37
N PRO A 59 6.77 -12.87 -10.62
CA PRO A 59 8.09 -13.02 -11.23
C PRO A 59 8.10 -14.18 -12.23
N GLU A 60 8.66 -13.98 -13.43
CA GLU A 60 8.70 -14.95 -14.54
C GLU A 60 9.28 -16.33 -14.16
N GLU A 61 9.94 -16.42 -13.00
CA GLU A 61 10.65 -17.61 -12.52
C GLU A 61 9.81 -18.55 -11.64
N ILE A 62 8.58 -18.18 -11.23
CA ILE A 62 7.72 -19.02 -10.37
C ILE A 62 6.26 -19.02 -10.83
N ASP A 63 5.75 -20.22 -11.13
CA ASP A 63 4.33 -20.49 -11.36
C ASP A 63 3.59 -20.60 -10.03
N ILE A 64 3.07 -19.48 -9.53
CA ILE A 64 2.24 -19.44 -8.30
C ILE A 64 0.82 -19.87 -8.66
N ILE A 65 0.29 -20.86 -7.91
CA ILE A 65 -1.08 -21.37 -8.06
C ILE A 65 -2.04 -20.58 -7.18
N GLU A 66 -1.67 -20.43 -5.91
CA GLU A 66 -2.43 -19.71 -4.89
C GLU A 66 -1.43 -19.16 -3.88
N PHE A 67 -1.81 -18.08 -3.20
CA PHE A 67 -0.99 -17.53 -2.13
C PHE A 67 -1.84 -16.84 -1.09
N LYS A 68 -1.23 -16.60 0.07
CA LYS A 68 -1.83 -15.81 1.13
C LYS A 68 -0.82 -14.97 1.86
N PHE A 69 -1.24 -13.76 2.21
CA PHE A 69 -0.53 -12.86 3.10
C PHE A 69 -1.04 -13.01 4.52
N LEU A 70 -0.11 -13.11 5.47
CA LEU A 70 -0.39 -13.12 6.90
C LEU A 70 0.24 -11.88 7.56
N GLY A 71 -0.50 -11.29 8.50
CA GLY A 71 -0.04 -10.20 9.35
C GLY A 71 -0.29 -8.79 8.79
N LEU A 72 -1.14 -8.62 7.77
CA LEU A 72 -1.47 -7.29 7.21
C LEU A 72 -2.09 -6.37 8.29
N ASN A 73 -2.88 -6.92 9.21
CA ASN A 73 -3.41 -6.22 10.38
C ASN A 73 -2.34 -5.66 11.35
N SER A 74 -1.07 -5.97 11.14
CA SER A 74 0.04 -5.44 11.94
C SER A 74 0.59 -4.11 11.43
N PHE A 75 0.14 -3.63 10.28
CA PHE A 75 0.52 -2.32 9.76
C PHE A 75 0.06 -1.18 10.68
N ARG A 76 0.91 -0.19 10.89
CA ARG A 76 0.64 1.01 11.69
C ARG A 76 1.25 2.24 11.02
N PRO A 77 0.71 3.45 11.26
CA PRO A 77 1.35 4.68 10.81
C PRO A 77 2.76 4.82 11.39
N PHE A 78 3.66 5.41 10.60
CA PHE A 78 5.03 5.70 10.96
C PHE A 78 5.37 7.15 10.59
N GLY A 79 5.68 7.95 11.60
CA GLY A 79 5.99 9.37 11.40
C GLY A 79 4.75 10.26 11.29
N PRO A 80 4.92 11.51 10.82
CA PRO A 80 3.85 12.50 10.77
C PRO A 80 2.90 12.29 9.58
N PHE A 81 1.66 12.75 9.74
CA PHE A 81 0.72 12.91 8.63
C PHE A 81 1.03 14.18 7.84
N LEU A 82 1.26 14.03 6.54
CA LEU A 82 1.50 15.15 5.63
C LEU A 82 0.20 15.49 4.91
N THR A 83 -0.45 16.58 5.29
CA THR A 83 -1.66 17.09 4.63
C THR A 83 -1.32 18.13 3.58
N PHE A 84 -1.91 18.02 2.39
CA PHE A 84 -1.72 18.98 1.30
C PHE A 84 -2.93 19.02 0.39
N CYS A 85 -2.98 20.01 -0.51
CA CYS A 85 -4.04 20.15 -1.50
C CYS A 85 -3.45 20.20 -2.89
N ARG A 86 -4.16 19.61 -3.83
CA ARG A 86 -3.82 19.65 -5.25
C ARG A 86 -5.11 19.77 -6.04
N ASP A 87 -5.18 20.79 -6.90
CA ASP A 87 -6.33 21.06 -7.77
C ASP A 87 -7.66 21.14 -6.99
N GLY A 88 -7.65 21.77 -5.81
CA GLY A 88 -8.82 21.92 -4.94
C GLY A 88 -9.21 20.65 -4.16
N SER A 89 -8.52 19.53 -4.37
CA SER A 89 -8.72 18.28 -3.63
C SER A 89 -7.73 18.18 -2.47
N ARG A 90 -8.17 17.59 -1.35
CA ARG A 90 -7.39 17.44 -0.11
C ARG A 90 -6.79 16.04 -0.04
N PHE A 91 -5.53 15.94 0.37
CA PHE A 91 -4.81 14.68 0.46
C PHE A 91 -4.04 14.56 1.76
N VAL A 92 -3.96 13.34 2.28
CA VAL A 92 -3.06 12.98 3.38
C VAL A 92 -2.10 11.89 2.93
N GLN A 93 -0.83 12.05 3.25
CA GLN A 93 0.22 11.08 2.99
C GLN A 93 0.94 10.73 4.29
N PHE A 94 1.21 9.45 4.51
CA PHE A 94 1.99 8.98 5.64
C PHE A 94 2.62 7.63 5.31
N ASP A 95 3.64 7.25 6.09
CA ASP A 95 4.23 5.94 5.94
C ASP A 95 3.52 4.92 6.81
N MET A 96 3.42 3.70 6.31
CA MET A 96 2.95 2.54 7.04
C MET A 96 4.12 1.59 7.28
N VAL A 97 4.16 0.99 8.46
CA VAL A 97 5.15 -0.01 8.85
C VAL A 97 4.49 -1.18 9.56
N ASN A 98 4.96 -2.40 9.30
CA ASN A 98 4.47 -3.59 10.00
C ASN A 98 5.13 -3.72 11.38
N LYS A 99 4.32 -3.92 12.43
CA LYS A 99 4.82 -4.18 13.80
C LYS A 99 5.29 -5.64 13.97
N ARG A 100 4.70 -6.56 13.21
CA ARG A 100 5.05 -7.99 13.22
C ARG A 100 5.46 -8.40 11.80
N PRO A 101 6.37 -9.37 11.64
CA PRO A 101 6.78 -9.82 10.32
C PRO A 101 5.59 -10.23 9.47
N LEU A 102 5.62 -9.83 8.21
CA LEU A 102 4.66 -10.31 7.21
C LEU A 102 5.14 -11.65 6.69
N ILE A 103 4.19 -12.53 6.42
CA ILE A 103 4.46 -13.86 5.87
C ILE A 103 3.66 -13.99 4.59
N LEU A 104 4.32 -14.43 3.53
CA LEU A 104 3.69 -14.84 2.28
C LEU A 104 3.85 -16.36 2.20
N VAL A 105 2.71 -17.05 2.16
CA VAL A 105 2.64 -18.49 1.92
C VAL A 105 2.08 -18.68 0.52
N GLY A 106 2.68 -19.53 -0.30
CA GLY A 106 2.21 -19.78 -1.66
C GLY A 106 2.35 -21.25 -2.04
N THR A 107 1.42 -21.74 -2.85
CA THR A 107 1.56 -23.03 -3.53
C THR A 107 2.12 -22.74 -4.91
N ILE A 108 3.26 -23.34 -5.26
CA ILE A 108 3.94 -23.14 -6.54
C ILE A 108 4.04 -24.46 -7.30
N LYS A 109 3.94 -24.38 -8.63
CA LYS A 109 4.12 -25.54 -9.50
C LYS A 109 5.61 -25.83 -9.68
N GLY A 110 6.02 -27.08 -9.46
CA GLY A 110 7.36 -27.57 -9.75
C GLY A 110 7.52 -28.04 -11.19
N ASN A 111 8.78 -28.18 -11.63
CA ASN A 111 9.13 -28.64 -12.98
C ASN A 111 8.63 -30.07 -13.28
N ASP A 112 8.63 -30.94 -12.27
CA ASP A 112 8.35 -32.37 -12.42
C ASP A 112 6.90 -32.74 -12.04
N SER A 113 5.95 -31.84 -12.30
CA SER A 113 4.52 -31.95 -11.94
C SER A 113 4.21 -31.96 -10.43
N SER A 114 5.23 -31.82 -9.58
CA SER A 114 5.12 -31.64 -8.13
C SER A 114 4.57 -30.26 -7.76
N THR A 115 4.04 -30.14 -6.54
CA THR A 115 3.65 -28.86 -5.95
C THR A 115 4.60 -28.54 -4.79
N ASN A 116 5.04 -27.30 -4.68
CA ASN A 116 5.89 -26.88 -3.57
C ASN A 116 5.15 -25.81 -2.77
N GLU A 117 5.35 -25.84 -1.46
CA GLU A 117 4.93 -24.78 -0.56
C GLU A 117 6.08 -23.79 -0.40
N LEU A 118 5.83 -22.56 -0.81
CA LEU A 118 6.68 -21.41 -0.62
C LEU A 118 6.28 -20.72 0.67
N LEU A 119 7.21 -20.54 1.60
CA LEU A 119 7.05 -19.67 2.75
C LEU A 119 8.12 -18.60 2.71
N THR A 120 7.72 -17.34 2.53
CA THR A 120 8.63 -16.20 2.64
C THR A 120 8.19 -15.28 3.75
N ARG A 121 9.16 -14.55 4.30
CA ARG A 121 8.96 -13.66 5.43
C ARG A 121 9.68 -12.35 5.21
N ALA A 122 8.99 -11.24 5.47
CA ALA A 122 9.57 -9.91 5.54
C ALA A 122 9.52 -9.42 7.00
N LEU A 123 10.68 -9.14 7.60
CA LEU A 123 10.73 -8.63 8.97
C LEU A 123 10.20 -7.20 9.07
N LEU A 124 10.58 -6.36 8.11
CA LEU A 124 10.16 -4.97 8.03
C LEU A 124 9.77 -4.63 6.59
N VAL A 125 8.60 -4.02 6.45
CA VAL A 125 8.04 -3.46 5.23
C VAL A 125 7.58 -2.06 5.57
N ARG A 126 8.06 -1.08 4.79
CA ARG A 126 7.62 0.31 4.84
C ARG A 126 7.17 0.74 3.46
N PHE A 127 6.03 1.39 3.41
CA PHE A 127 5.52 2.03 2.21
C PHE A 127 4.83 3.34 2.56
N THR A 128 4.75 4.22 1.59
CA THR A 128 4.02 5.48 1.70
C THR A 128 2.60 5.26 1.17
N ALA A 129 1.60 5.50 2.00
CA ALA A 129 0.20 5.48 1.61
C ALA A 129 -0.30 6.92 1.43
N GLN A 130 -1.08 7.15 0.38
CA GLN A 130 -1.72 8.43 0.11
C GLN A 130 -3.22 8.26 -0.06
N PHE A 131 -3.98 9.12 0.61
CA PHE A 131 -5.43 9.16 0.54
C PHE A 131 -5.93 10.54 0.13
N GLU A 132 -6.95 10.58 -0.71
CA GLU A 132 -7.80 11.76 -0.90
C GLU A 132 -8.79 11.85 0.28
N VAL A 133 -9.08 13.07 0.74
CA VAL A 133 -9.92 13.34 1.90
C VAL A 133 -11.19 14.07 1.48
N GLU A 134 -12.33 13.44 1.71
CA GLU A 134 -13.67 13.98 1.45
C GLU A 134 -14.34 14.37 2.78
N GLY A 135 -15.09 15.47 2.80
CA GLY A 135 -15.82 15.94 3.99
C GLY A 135 -14.95 16.64 5.04
N SER A 136 -15.56 17.19 6.09
CA SER A 136 -14.86 17.87 7.18
C SER A 136 -15.53 17.54 8.52
N GLY A 137 -14.77 17.63 9.61
CA GLY A 137 -15.27 17.27 10.95
C GLY A 137 -15.68 15.80 11.02
N GLU A 138 -16.87 15.53 11.55
CA GLU A 138 -17.33 14.15 11.80
C GLU A 138 -17.55 13.30 10.54
N ASP A 139 -17.77 13.92 9.38
CA ASP A 139 -18.07 13.24 8.12
C ASP A 139 -16.83 12.95 7.25
N VAL A 140 -15.62 13.05 7.82
CA VAL A 140 -14.38 12.81 7.09
C VAL A 140 -14.30 11.37 6.59
N LYS A 141 -14.10 11.23 5.27
CA LYS A 141 -13.84 9.97 4.57
C LYS A 141 -12.51 10.05 3.85
N ILE A 142 -11.85 8.91 3.74
CA ILE A 142 -10.56 8.80 3.05
C ILE A 142 -10.66 7.80 1.90
N HIS A 143 -10.10 8.15 0.75
CA HIS A 143 -10.11 7.34 -0.47
C HIS A 143 -8.67 7.05 -0.88
N PRO A 144 -8.25 5.77 -0.97
CA PRO A 144 -6.89 5.40 -1.31
C PRO A 144 -6.56 5.83 -2.74
N THR A 145 -5.39 6.43 -2.92
CA THR A 145 -4.94 6.92 -4.23
C THR A 145 -3.76 6.12 -4.73
N VAL A 146 -2.67 6.09 -3.95
CA VAL A 146 -1.44 5.39 -4.31
C VAL A 146 -0.78 4.79 -3.07
N ASN A 147 -0.18 3.62 -3.25
CA ASN A 147 0.76 3.02 -2.31
C ASN A 147 2.14 2.93 -2.99
N MET A 148 3.16 3.56 -2.40
CA MET A 148 4.51 3.59 -2.96
C MET A 148 5.49 2.79 -2.09
N PRO A 149 6.21 1.80 -2.64
CA PRO A 149 7.23 1.08 -1.89
C PRO A 149 8.35 2.01 -1.42
N VAL A 150 8.72 1.91 -0.14
CA VAL A 150 9.87 2.66 0.42
C VAL A 150 11.01 1.72 0.76
N SER A 151 10.76 0.67 1.55
CA SER A 151 11.81 -0.27 1.94
C SER A 151 11.28 -1.61 2.41
N MET A 152 12.03 -2.68 2.14
CA MET A 152 11.82 -3.99 2.73
C MET A 152 13.14 -4.57 3.25
N VAL A 153 13.13 -5.05 4.50
CA VAL A 153 14.31 -5.54 5.22
C VAL A 153 14.02 -6.89 5.88
N GLY A 154 15.06 -7.72 5.98
CA GLY A 154 14.96 -9.04 6.61
C GLY A 154 14.11 -10.02 5.80
N LEU A 155 14.25 -9.97 4.47
CA LEU A 155 13.61 -10.93 3.58
C LEU A 155 14.27 -12.30 3.75
N SER A 156 13.45 -13.32 3.99
CA SER A 156 13.88 -14.71 4.07
C SER A 156 12.87 -15.61 3.37
N MET A 157 13.33 -16.76 2.90
CA MET A 157 12.52 -17.73 2.19
C MET A 157 12.88 -19.13 2.62
N LEU A 158 11.84 -19.93 2.74
CA LEU A 158 11.87 -21.36 2.96
C LEU A 158 11.03 -21.96 1.84
N LEU A 159 11.64 -22.83 1.05
CA LEU A 159 10.92 -23.61 0.05
C LEU A 159 10.77 -25.03 0.59
N LYS A 160 9.54 -25.51 0.64
CA LYS A 160 9.19 -26.83 1.11
C LYS A 160 8.56 -27.60 -0.03
N THR A 161 9.12 -28.75 -0.38
CA THR A 161 8.55 -29.61 -1.41
C THR A 161 7.52 -30.53 -0.77
N VAL A 162 6.33 -30.56 -1.35
CA VAL A 162 5.21 -31.37 -0.87
C VAL A 162 4.84 -32.38 -1.93
N ASP A 163 4.72 -33.65 -1.55
CA ASP A 163 4.31 -34.68 -2.50
C ASP A 163 2.87 -34.45 -2.94
N LYS A 164 2.63 -34.56 -4.25
CA LYS A 164 1.33 -34.26 -4.84
C LYS A 164 0.24 -35.27 -4.44
N GLU A 165 0.61 -36.51 -4.17
CA GLU A 165 -0.30 -37.61 -3.87
C GLU A 165 -0.47 -37.82 -2.36
N THR A 166 0.63 -37.74 -1.59
CA THR A 166 0.60 -38.04 -0.15
C THR A 166 0.48 -36.79 0.73
N LYS A 167 0.70 -35.59 0.17
CA LYS A 167 0.87 -34.33 0.92
C LYS A 167 1.97 -34.38 1.99
N GLU A 168 2.90 -35.31 1.87
CA GLU A 168 4.01 -35.43 2.81
C GLU A 168 5.16 -34.50 2.45
N ASP A 169 5.89 -34.10 3.48
CA ASP A 169 7.05 -33.21 3.39
C ASP A 169 8.25 -33.98 2.83
N ILE A 170 8.56 -33.79 1.55
CA ILE A 170 9.65 -34.52 0.89
C ILE A 170 11.02 -33.85 1.11
N GLY A 171 11.04 -32.58 1.52
CA GLY A 171 12.26 -31.85 1.84
C GLY A 171 12.07 -30.36 2.09
N ILE A 172 12.99 -29.77 2.85
CA ILE A 172 13.10 -28.32 3.06
C ILE A 172 14.36 -27.82 2.35
N ILE A 173 14.17 -26.96 1.36
CA ILE A 173 15.25 -26.23 0.71
C ILE A 173 15.34 -24.85 1.35
N LEU A 174 16.32 -24.70 2.24
CA LEU A 174 16.79 -23.40 2.71
C LEU A 174 17.70 -22.79 1.64
N HIS A 175 17.11 -22.28 0.56
CA HIS A 175 17.84 -21.39 -0.32
C HIS A 175 17.78 -19.99 0.29
N SER A 176 18.94 -19.34 0.47
CA SER A 176 19.01 -17.89 0.49
C SER A 176 18.87 -17.46 -0.97
N PRO A 177 17.67 -17.12 -1.47
CA PRO A 177 17.51 -16.73 -2.86
C PRO A 177 18.29 -15.44 -3.07
N LYS A 178 18.64 -15.13 -4.32
CA LYS A 178 19.28 -13.84 -4.63
C LYS A 178 18.44 -12.72 -3.99
N PRO A 179 19.02 -11.80 -3.18
CA PRO A 179 18.25 -10.76 -2.49
C PRO A 179 17.35 -9.94 -3.41
N HIS A 180 17.76 -9.78 -4.67
CA HIS A 180 16.97 -9.15 -5.73
C HIS A 180 15.67 -9.91 -6.01
N PHE A 181 15.73 -11.23 -6.20
CA PHE A 181 14.56 -12.07 -6.48
C PHE A 181 13.48 -11.92 -5.41
N LEU A 182 13.86 -12.04 -4.13
CA LEU A 182 12.91 -11.88 -3.03
C LEU A 182 12.31 -10.49 -2.96
N ARG A 183 13.11 -9.47 -3.24
CA ARG A 183 12.62 -8.09 -3.27
C ARG A 183 11.61 -7.90 -4.40
N THR A 184 11.87 -8.44 -5.58
CA THR A 184 10.95 -8.37 -6.72
C THR A 184 9.65 -9.13 -6.43
N LEU A 185 9.75 -10.37 -5.91
CA LEU A 185 8.58 -11.16 -5.51
C LEU A 185 7.68 -10.40 -4.54
N TRP A 186 8.27 -9.88 -3.45
CA TRP A 186 7.52 -9.11 -2.47
C TRP A 186 6.96 -7.81 -3.03
N HIS A 187 7.71 -7.07 -3.86
CA HIS A 187 7.20 -5.83 -4.46
C HIS A 187 6.01 -6.11 -5.38
N GLY A 188 6.14 -7.04 -6.33
CA GLY A 188 5.05 -7.32 -7.28
C GLY A 188 3.79 -7.81 -6.58
N MET A 189 3.92 -8.79 -5.68
CA MET A 189 2.76 -9.40 -5.04
C MET A 189 2.14 -8.51 -3.96
N LEU A 190 2.94 -7.91 -3.07
CA LEU A 190 2.37 -7.18 -1.93
C LEU A 190 1.66 -5.91 -2.37
N PHE A 191 2.24 -5.14 -3.30
CA PHE A 191 1.68 -3.83 -3.67
C PHE A 191 0.44 -3.96 -4.54
N SER A 192 0.42 -4.95 -5.45
CA SER A 192 -0.79 -5.31 -6.18
C SER A 192 -1.93 -5.66 -5.21
N GLU A 193 -1.64 -6.47 -4.19
CA GLU A 193 -2.66 -6.86 -3.21
C GLU A 193 -3.06 -5.75 -2.24
N LEU A 194 -2.14 -4.87 -1.86
CA LEU A 194 -2.47 -3.69 -1.06
C LEU A 194 -3.39 -2.74 -1.83
N ASP A 195 -3.17 -2.54 -3.13
CA ASP A 195 -4.02 -1.69 -3.96
C ASP A 195 -5.45 -2.27 -4.09
N LYS A 196 -5.58 -3.59 -4.32
CA LYS A 196 -6.88 -4.29 -4.30
C LYS A 196 -7.57 -4.14 -2.94
N LEU A 197 -6.88 -4.51 -1.87
CA LEU A 197 -7.40 -4.47 -0.51
C LEU A 197 -7.84 -3.06 -0.10
N PHE A 198 -7.05 -2.04 -0.43
CA PHE A 198 -7.37 -0.66 -0.07
C PHE A 198 -8.64 -0.20 -0.79
N GLY A 199 -8.78 -0.52 -2.07
CA GLY A 199 -9.99 -0.24 -2.85
C GLY A 199 -11.24 -0.96 -2.34
N GLU A 200 -11.10 -2.17 -1.79
CA GLU A 200 -12.21 -2.90 -1.14
C GLU A 200 -12.63 -2.25 0.18
N ILE A 201 -11.67 -1.79 0.99
CA ILE A 201 -11.95 -1.17 2.30
C ILE A 201 -12.56 0.21 2.15
N SER A 202 -12.04 0.99 1.19
CA SER A 202 -12.56 2.31 0.86
C SER A 202 -12.46 2.52 -0.65
N PRO A 203 -13.60 2.50 -1.37
CA PRO A 203 -13.61 2.66 -2.82
C PRO A 203 -12.97 4.00 -3.24
N LYS A 204 -12.28 3.96 -4.39
CA LYS A 204 -11.86 5.18 -5.08
C LYS A 204 -13.09 5.99 -5.50
N LYS A 205 -12.95 7.31 -5.50
CA LYS A 205 -13.98 8.24 -5.97
C LYS A 205 -14.19 8.13 -7.48
#